data_AF-X1R0L1-F1
#
_entry.id   AF-X1R0L1-F1
#
_cell.length_a   1.000
_cell.length_b   1.000
_cell.length_c   1.000
_cell.angle_alpha   90.00
_cell.angle_beta   90.00
_cell.angle_gamma   90.00
#
_symmetry.space_group_name_H-M   'P 1'
#
loop_
_entity.id
_entity.type
_entity.pdbx_description
1 polymer ?
#
loop_
_entity_poly.entity_id
_entity_poly.type
_entity_poly.pdbx_seq_one_letter_code
_entity_poly.pdbx_strand_id
1 'polypeptide(L)'
;NGSIKPETLVNMATETCQFGTPANFDFPGPKVYSQIDIFDSQIDEVTIDDMVELGEQLIAAIKQHTPDIICEASVTKGNASVRIINSEGAKVSYNKSFFDLSLEGALIQDDDMLFVGESQSSCHPILDFKTVAEEVTRQLELARNNVSLSTRPLPVL
;
A
#
# COMPACT_ATOMS: atom_id res chain seq x y z
N ASN A 1 10.95 2.96 21.95
CA ASN A 1 10.23 1.79 21.39
C ASN A 1 10.07 0.74 22.48
N GLY A 2 8.87 0.64 23.06
CA GLY A 2 8.56 -0.31 24.13
C GLY A 2 8.51 -1.74 23.60
N SER A 3 9.65 -2.42 23.60
CA SER A 3 9.73 -3.81 23.18
C SER A 3 9.07 -4.71 24.23
N ILE A 4 8.00 -5.41 23.84
CA ILE A 4 7.37 -6.45 24.65
C ILE A 4 8.12 -7.76 24.40
N LYS A 5 8.45 -8.49 25.47
CA LYS A 5 9.13 -9.78 25.35
C LYS A 5 8.25 -10.79 24.58
N PRO A 6 8.81 -11.63 23.70
CA PRO A 6 8.03 -12.63 22.96
C PRO A 6 7.16 -13.51 23.86
N GLU A 7 7.68 -13.90 25.03
CA GLU A 7 6.94 -14.71 26.01
C GLU A 7 5.71 -13.97 26.55
N THR A 8 5.81 -12.66 26.76
CA THR A 8 4.68 -11.84 27.20
C THR A 8 3.59 -11.78 26.13
N LEU A 9 3.96 -11.63 24.86
CA LEU A 9 2.98 -11.66 23.75
C LEU A 9 2.26 -13.01 23.65
N VAL A 10 2.99 -14.12 23.81
CA VAL A 10 2.40 -15.48 23.82
C VAL A 10 1.44 -15.65 25.00
N ASN A 11 1.81 -15.16 26.19
CA ASN A 11 0.93 -15.21 27.36
C ASN A 11 -0.36 -14.42 27.14
N MET A 12 -0.27 -13.19 26.61
CA MET A 12 -1.44 -12.37 26.28
C MET A 12 -2.36 -13.06 25.27
N ALA A 13 -1.79 -13.71 24.24
CA ALA A 13 -2.58 -14.47 23.26
C ALA A 13 -3.27 -15.69 23.91
N THR A 14 -2.59 -16.38 24.83
CA THR A 14 -3.14 -17.54 25.56
C THR A 14 -4.25 -17.14 26.53
N GLU A 15 -4.10 -16.00 27.21
CA GLU A 15 -5.12 -15.49 28.13
C GLU A 15 -6.40 -15.07 27.39
N THR A 16 -6.27 -14.55 26.17
CA THR A 16 -7.39 -13.99 25.40
C THR A 16 -8.07 -15.01 24.48
N CYS A 17 -7.38 -16.09 24.07
CA CYS A 17 -7.93 -17.05 23.10
C CYS A 17 -9.22 -17.74 23.58
N GLN A 18 -9.42 -17.89 24.89
CA GLN A 18 -10.61 -18.49 25.49
C GLN A 18 -11.92 -17.72 25.19
N PHE A 19 -11.81 -16.42 24.86
CA PHE A 19 -12.97 -15.59 24.52
C PHE A 19 -13.28 -15.59 23.01
N GLY A 20 -12.44 -16.25 22.21
CA GLY A 20 -12.62 -16.39 20.77
C GLY A 20 -13.58 -17.52 20.38
N THR A 21 -13.98 -17.54 19.12
CA THR A 21 -14.69 -18.70 18.54
C THR A 21 -13.71 -19.85 18.30
N PRO A 22 -14.09 -21.12 18.54
CA PRO A 22 -13.24 -22.26 18.23
C PRO A 22 -12.79 -22.27 16.76
N ALA A 23 -11.49 -22.45 16.54
CA ALA A 23 -10.94 -22.68 15.22
C ALA A 23 -11.22 -24.12 14.77
N ASN A 24 -11.88 -24.29 13.64
CA ASN A 24 -12.17 -25.60 13.04
C ASN A 24 -11.22 -25.88 11.85
N PHE A 25 -9.94 -25.57 12.03
CA PHE A 25 -8.88 -25.80 11.05
C PHE A 25 -7.58 -26.12 11.77
N ASP A 26 -6.73 -26.92 11.13
CA ASP A 26 -5.39 -27.24 11.61
C ASP A 26 -4.33 -26.37 10.94
N PHE A 27 -3.19 -26.21 11.60
CA PHE A 27 -2.04 -25.58 10.98
C PHE A 27 -1.44 -26.48 9.89
N PRO A 28 -0.92 -25.90 8.78
CA PRO A 28 -0.26 -26.69 7.75
C PRO A 28 1.06 -27.25 8.29
N GLY A 29 1.38 -28.50 7.93
CA GLY A 29 2.71 -29.06 8.14
C GLY A 29 3.77 -28.50 7.16
N PRO A 30 5.00 -29.04 7.18
CA PRO A 30 6.08 -28.63 6.29
C PRO A 30 5.69 -28.80 4.81
N LYS A 31 5.91 -27.76 4.01
CA LYS A 31 5.67 -27.76 2.56
C LYS A 31 6.83 -27.13 1.81
N VAL A 32 7.03 -27.58 0.56
CA VAL A 32 7.91 -26.92 -0.39
C VAL A 32 7.08 -25.89 -1.14
N TYR A 33 7.55 -24.63 -1.11
CA TYR A 33 6.94 -23.52 -1.83
C TYR A 33 7.78 -23.22 -3.08
N SER A 34 7.13 -22.80 -4.16
CA SER A 34 7.83 -22.28 -5.33
C SER A 34 8.60 -21.02 -4.94
N GLN A 35 9.86 -20.96 -5.34
CA GLN A 35 10.64 -19.74 -5.18
C GLN A 35 10.13 -18.70 -6.18
N ILE A 36 9.78 -17.52 -5.67
CA ILE A 36 9.36 -16.37 -6.47
C ILE A 36 10.46 -15.33 -6.34
N ASP A 37 10.82 -14.71 -7.46
CA ASP A 37 11.80 -13.62 -7.47
C ASP A 37 11.11 -12.32 -7.05
N ILE A 38 11.27 -11.96 -5.78
CA ILE A 38 10.63 -10.80 -5.12
C ILE A 38 11.65 -9.96 -4.36
N PHE A 39 12.93 -10.18 -4.59
CA PHE A 39 14.02 -9.42 -4.00
C PHE A 39 14.88 -8.82 -5.11
N ASP A 40 14.93 -7.50 -5.16
CA ASP A 40 15.71 -6.74 -6.11
C ASP A 40 16.69 -5.83 -5.37
N SER A 41 17.99 -6.07 -5.58
CA SER A 41 19.06 -5.25 -5.01
C SER A 41 19.11 -3.85 -5.59
N GLN A 42 18.51 -3.59 -6.76
CA GLN A 42 18.45 -2.25 -7.35
C GLN A 42 17.63 -1.27 -6.50
N ILE A 43 16.78 -1.75 -5.59
CA ILE A 43 16.10 -0.89 -4.62
C ILE A 43 17.10 -0.12 -3.76
N ASP A 44 18.25 -0.71 -3.42
CA ASP A 44 19.26 -0.04 -2.61
C ASP A 44 20.01 1.05 -3.40
N GLU A 45 19.99 0.99 -4.73
CA GLU A 45 20.63 1.97 -5.62
C GLU A 45 19.83 3.28 -5.74
N VAL A 46 18.51 3.23 -5.56
CA VAL A 46 17.66 4.44 -5.57
C VAL A 46 17.98 5.29 -4.34
N THR A 47 18.43 6.52 -4.55
CA THR A 47 18.77 7.44 -3.46
C THR A 47 17.53 8.15 -2.92
N ILE A 48 17.66 8.79 -1.75
CA ILE A 48 16.58 9.65 -1.23
C ILE A 48 16.32 10.83 -2.18
N ASP A 49 17.36 11.38 -2.81
CA ASP A 49 17.23 12.49 -3.76
C ASP A 49 16.42 12.05 -5.00
N ASP A 50 16.66 10.85 -5.54
CA ASP A 50 15.85 10.31 -6.65
C ASP A 50 14.37 10.15 -6.24
N MET A 51 14.11 9.72 -4.99
CA MET A 51 12.75 9.57 -4.47
C MET A 51 12.05 10.93 -4.30
N VAL A 52 12.77 11.94 -3.80
CA VAL A 52 12.25 13.31 -3.68
C VAL A 52 11.93 13.87 -5.05
N GLU A 53 12.84 13.73 -6.02
CA GLU A 53 12.63 14.18 -7.39
C GLU A 53 11.40 13.51 -8.02
N LEU A 54 11.26 12.19 -7.87
CA LEU A 54 10.09 11.45 -8.37
C LEU A 54 8.77 11.98 -7.79
N GLY A 55 8.74 12.24 -6.47
CA GLY A 55 7.56 12.79 -5.80
C GLY A 55 7.25 14.23 -6.21
N GLU A 56 8.28 15.08 -6.34
CA GLU A 56 8.12 16.47 -6.78
C GLU A 56 7.62 16.55 -8.22
N GLN A 57 8.16 15.71 -9.12
CA GLN A 57 7.70 15.64 -10.51
C GLN A 57 6.24 15.18 -10.60
N LEU A 58 5.83 14.21 -9.79
CA LEU A 58 4.42 13.77 -9.70
C LEU A 58 3.51 14.90 -9.23
N ILE A 59 3.85 15.59 -8.14
CA ILE A 59 3.08 16.74 -7.62
C ILE A 59 3.00 17.84 -8.68
N ALA A 60 4.12 18.16 -9.34
CA ALA A 60 4.17 19.19 -10.37
C ALA A 60 3.25 18.85 -11.56
N ALA A 61 3.24 17.60 -12.02
CA ALA A 61 2.38 17.14 -13.10
C ALA A 61 0.89 17.29 -12.74
N ILE A 62 0.50 16.88 -11.53
CA ILE A 62 -0.89 17.00 -11.06
C ILE A 62 -1.30 18.47 -10.90
N LYS A 63 -0.44 19.31 -10.31
CA LYS A 63 -0.72 20.76 -10.17
C LYS A 63 -0.74 21.50 -11.49
N GLN A 64 0.03 21.07 -12.49
CA GLN A 64 -0.04 21.63 -13.83
C GLN A 64 -1.42 21.39 -14.46
N HIS A 65 -2.03 20.22 -14.21
CA HIS A 65 -3.37 19.91 -14.69
C HIS A 65 -4.48 20.56 -13.85
N THR A 66 -4.33 20.59 -12.52
CA THR A 66 -5.33 21.14 -11.59
C THR A 66 -4.63 21.99 -10.51
N PRO A 67 -4.45 23.31 -10.74
CA PRO A 67 -3.65 24.17 -9.87
C PRO A 67 -4.13 24.29 -8.42
N ASP A 68 -5.44 24.21 -8.20
CA ASP A 68 -6.06 24.42 -6.87
C ASP A 68 -6.03 23.17 -5.97
N ILE A 69 -5.51 22.04 -6.47
CA ILE A 69 -5.43 20.80 -5.69
C ILE A 69 -4.38 20.93 -4.57
N ILE A 70 -4.77 20.51 -3.38
CA ILE A 70 -3.86 20.29 -2.26
C ILE A 70 -3.52 18.80 -2.27
N CYS A 71 -2.25 18.46 -2.52
CA CYS A 71 -1.82 17.06 -2.63
C CYS A 71 -0.48 16.83 -1.95
N GLU A 72 -0.26 15.56 -1.58
CA GLU A 72 1.00 15.03 -1.10
C GLU A 72 1.39 13.79 -1.91
N ALA A 73 2.69 13.61 -2.12
CA ALA A 73 3.25 12.38 -2.68
C ALA A 73 4.10 11.69 -1.62
N SER A 74 4.00 10.37 -1.55
CA SER A 74 4.80 9.54 -0.67
C SER A 74 5.55 8.50 -1.49
N VAL A 75 6.86 8.44 -1.27
CA VAL A 75 7.75 7.43 -1.87
C VAL A 75 8.41 6.66 -0.73
N THR A 76 8.23 5.35 -0.70
CA THR A 76 8.79 4.48 0.33
C THR A 76 9.52 3.32 -0.35
N LYS A 77 10.69 2.95 0.18
CA LYS A 77 11.40 1.76 -0.26
C LYS A 77 11.99 1.00 0.92
N GLY A 78 12.25 -0.29 0.74
CA GLY A 78 13.00 -1.06 1.73
C GLY A 78 13.10 -2.54 1.42
N ASN A 79 13.77 -3.23 2.33
CA ASN A 79 13.95 -4.67 2.32
C ASN A 79 13.34 -5.28 3.58
N ALA A 80 12.75 -6.47 3.46
CA ALA A 80 12.16 -7.20 4.57
C ALA A 80 12.56 -8.67 4.52
N SER A 81 12.91 -9.21 5.69
CA SER A 81 13.07 -10.65 5.91
C SER A 81 11.86 -11.17 6.66
N VAL A 82 11.18 -12.15 6.08
CA VAL A 82 10.00 -12.79 6.67
C VAL A 82 10.37 -14.19 7.12
N ARG A 83 9.95 -14.56 8.33
CA ARG A 83 10.08 -15.91 8.87
C ARG A 83 8.79 -16.34 9.54
N ILE A 84 8.24 -17.45 9.10
CA ILE A 84 6.99 -18.03 9.60
C ILE A 84 7.28 -19.41 10.15
N ILE A 85 6.84 -19.67 11.37
CA ILE A 85 6.93 -20.97 12.05
C ILE A 85 5.60 -21.29 12.74
N ASN A 86 5.22 -22.56 12.78
CA ASN A 86 4.04 -23.02 13.53
C ASN A 86 4.34 -24.30 14.33
N SER A 87 3.39 -24.73 15.16
CA SER A 87 3.51 -25.93 16.02
C SER A 87 3.53 -27.25 15.23
N GLU A 88 2.97 -27.27 14.02
CA GLU A 88 2.93 -28.44 13.13
C GLU A 88 4.21 -28.60 12.29
N GLY A 89 5.26 -27.82 12.61
CA GLY A 89 6.59 -27.94 12.01
C GLY A 89 6.80 -27.19 10.70
N ALA A 90 5.81 -26.43 10.21
CA ALA A 90 6.06 -25.55 9.08
C ALA A 90 7.08 -24.47 9.47
N LYS A 91 8.06 -24.27 8.60
CA LYS A 91 9.13 -23.28 8.76
C LYS A 91 9.49 -22.74 7.40
N VAL A 92 9.15 -21.48 7.17
CA VAL A 92 9.36 -20.80 5.88
C VAL A 92 10.09 -19.49 6.14
N SER A 93 11.02 -19.14 5.27
CA SER A 93 11.68 -17.85 5.29
C SER A 93 11.98 -17.36 3.89
N TYR A 94 11.83 -16.06 3.67
CA TYR A 94 12.18 -15.41 2.41
C TYR A 94 12.54 -13.95 2.67
N ASN A 95 13.31 -13.37 1.75
CA ASN A 95 13.54 -11.94 1.69
C ASN A 95 12.68 -11.35 0.58
N LYS A 96 12.25 -10.12 0.77
CA LYS A 96 11.60 -9.33 -0.26
C LYS A 96 12.10 -7.90 -0.22
N SER A 97 12.05 -7.24 -1.34
CA SER A 97 12.21 -5.80 -1.47
C SER A 97 10.83 -5.18 -1.75
N PHE A 98 10.66 -3.89 -1.47
CA PHE A 98 9.45 -3.16 -1.79
C PHE A 98 9.77 -1.71 -2.15
N PHE A 99 9.00 -1.19 -3.10
CA PHE A 99 8.98 0.20 -3.52
C PHE A 99 7.52 0.61 -3.70
N ASP A 100 7.13 1.71 -3.06
CA ASP A 100 5.77 2.26 -3.08
C ASP A 100 5.86 3.73 -3.48
N LEU A 101 5.10 4.11 -4.50
CA LEU A 101 4.85 5.51 -4.89
C LEU A 101 3.35 5.75 -4.76
N SER A 102 2.95 6.83 -4.11
CA SER A 102 1.55 7.20 -3.98
C SER A 102 1.36 8.70 -4.00
N LEU A 103 0.16 9.12 -4.41
CA LEU A 103 -0.31 10.48 -4.26
C LEU A 103 -1.74 10.47 -3.72
N GLU A 104 -1.98 11.33 -2.75
CA GLU A 104 -3.32 11.67 -2.27
C GLU A 104 -3.53 13.17 -2.45
N GLY A 105 -4.74 13.57 -2.84
CA GLY A 105 -5.09 14.97 -3.04
C GLY A 105 -6.53 15.27 -2.72
N ALA A 106 -6.76 16.51 -2.29
CA ALA A 106 -8.07 17.08 -2.05
C ALA A 106 -8.27 18.31 -2.93
N LEU A 107 -9.42 18.37 -3.60
CA LEU A 107 -9.90 19.53 -4.33
C LEU A 107 -11.16 20.05 -3.61
N ILE A 108 -11.09 21.29 -3.13
CA ILE A 108 -12.18 21.94 -2.40
C ILE A 108 -12.72 23.06 -3.29
N GLN A 109 -14.02 23.01 -3.60
CA GLN A 109 -14.71 24.02 -4.40
C GLN A 109 -16.04 24.35 -3.73
N ASP A 110 -16.17 25.59 -3.23
CA ASP A 110 -17.32 26.06 -2.46
C ASP A 110 -17.63 25.13 -1.27
N ASP A 111 -18.78 24.43 -1.31
CA ASP A 111 -19.23 23.47 -0.30
C ASP A 111 -18.91 22.00 -0.68
N ASP A 112 -18.25 21.77 -1.82
CA ASP A 112 -17.90 20.44 -2.32
C ASP A 112 -16.43 20.12 -2.05
N MET A 113 -16.17 18.84 -1.73
CA MET A 113 -14.84 18.34 -1.43
C MET A 113 -14.64 16.98 -2.09
N LEU A 114 -13.69 16.93 -3.01
CA LEU A 114 -13.30 15.74 -3.74
C LEU A 114 -11.95 15.26 -3.22
N PHE A 115 -11.86 13.97 -2.88
CA PHE A 115 -10.61 13.28 -2.63
C PHE A 115 -10.26 12.39 -3.82
N VAL A 116 -9.01 12.46 -4.24
CA VAL A 116 -8.44 11.64 -5.31
C VAL A 116 -7.12 11.04 -4.84
N GLY A 117 -6.76 9.90 -5.40
CA GLY A 117 -5.47 9.31 -5.11
C GLY A 117 -5.23 8.03 -5.88
N GLU A 118 -3.97 7.65 -5.95
CA GLU A 118 -3.53 6.38 -6.52
C GLU A 118 -2.18 6.00 -5.91
N SER A 119 -1.88 4.71 -5.92
CA SER A 119 -0.58 4.17 -5.58
C SER A 119 -0.10 3.11 -6.57
N GLN A 120 1.21 2.98 -6.66
CA GLN A 120 1.89 1.93 -7.37
C GLN A 120 2.88 1.27 -6.42
N SER A 121 2.82 -0.06 -6.34
CA SER A 121 3.70 -0.88 -5.50
C SER A 121 4.42 -1.91 -6.36
N SER A 122 5.69 -2.16 -6.04
CA SER A 122 6.54 -3.10 -6.76
C SER A 122 7.59 -3.74 -5.85
N CYS A 123 8.12 -4.90 -6.24
CA CYS A 123 9.35 -5.45 -5.65
C CYS A 123 10.62 -4.89 -6.31
N HIS A 124 10.47 -4.13 -7.41
CA HIS A 124 11.53 -3.47 -8.17
C HIS A 124 11.43 -1.94 -8.01
N PRO A 125 12.50 -1.18 -8.28
CA PRO A 125 12.43 0.28 -8.33
C PRO A 125 11.31 0.80 -9.24
N ILE A 126 10.56 1.78 -8.75
CA ILE A 126 9.62 2.57 -9.57
C ILE A 126 10.35 3.83 -9.98
N LEU A 127 10.60 3.99 -11.28
CA LEU A 127 11.41 5.09 -11.84
C LEU A 127 10.58 6.12 -12.61
N ASP A 128 9.26 5.92 -12.71
CA ASP A 128 8.34 6.80 -13.42
C ASP A 128 7.04 6.93 -12.61
N PHE A 129 6.47 8.12 -12.60
CA PHE A 129 5.27 8.46 -11.86
C PHE A 129 3.99 8.43 -12.71
N LYS A 130 4.10 8.20 -14.03
CA LYS A 130 2.97 8.30 -14.98
C LYS A 130 1.75 7.51 -14.60
N THR A 131 1.90 6.24 -14.19
CA THR A 131 0.74 5.40 -13.82
C THR A 131 -0.13 6.08 -12.76
N VAL A 132 0.51 6.62 -11.72
CA VAL A 132 -0.17 7.33 -10.63
C VAL A 132 -0.74 8.65 -11.14
N ALA A 133 0.03 9.42 -11.92
CA ALA A 133 -0.42 10.72 -12.43
C ALA A 133 -1.62 10.61 -13.39
N GLU A 134 -1.60 9.65 -14.31
CA GLU A 134 -2.65 9.41 -15.30
C GLU A 134 -3.97 9.05 -14.62
N GLU A 135 -3.92 8.17 -13.61
CA GLU A 135 -5.11 7.74 -12.90
C GLU A 135 -5.71 8.83 -12.02
N VAL A 136 -4.88 9.59 -11.29
CA VAL A 136 -5.36 10.76 -10.53
C VAL A 136 -5.94 11.84 -11.45
N THR A 137 -5.29 12.10 -12.59
CA THR A 137 -5.81 13.02 -13.61
C THR A 137 -7.17 12.56 -14.12
N ARG A 138 -7.33 11.27 -14.41
CA ARG A 138 -8.59 10.68 -14.85
C ARG A 138 -9.69 10.84 -13.80
N GLN A 139 -9.39 10.61 -12.52
CA GLN A 139 -10.35 10.83 -11.43
C GLN A 139 -10.81 12.30 -11.38
N LEU A 140 -9.86 13.24 -11.48
CA LEU A 140 -10.17 14.69 -11.50
C LEU A 140 -11.03 15.07 -12.71
N GLU A 141 -10.75 14.52 -13.89
CA GLU A 141 -11.56 14.79 -15.10
C GLU A 141 -12.98 14.24 -14.98
N LEU A 142 -13.14 13.03 -14.45
CA LEU A 142 -14.45 12.41 -14.26
C LEU A 142 -15.29 13.16 -13.22
N ALA A 143 -14.64 13.69 -12.18
CA ALA A 143 -15.32 14.43 -11.12
C ALA A 143 -15.77 15.85 -11.53
N ARG A 144 -15.34 16.37 -12.69
CA ARG A 144 -15.80 17.69 -13.19
C ARG A 144 -17.30 17.78 -13.41
N ASN A 145 -17.96 16.65 -13.68
CA ASN A 145 -19.38 16.61 -14.02
C ASN A 145 -20.16 15.76 -13.02
N ASN A 146 -20.56 16.37 -11.90
CA ASN A 146 -21.45 15.74 -10.94
C ASN A 146 -22.84 15.49 -11.57
N VAL A 147 -23.35 14.26 -11.45
CA VAL A 147 -24.65 13.86 -11.99
C VAL A 147 -25.58 13.45 -10.85
N SER A 148 -26.77 14.06 -10.78
CA SER A 148 -27.81 13.63 -9.86
C SER A 148 -28.42 12.30 -10.31
N LEU A 149 -28.46 11.32 -9.41
CA LEU A 149 -29.11 10.03 -9.65
C LEU A 149 -30.49 9.99 -8.98
N SER A 150 -31.45 9.36 -9.66
CA SER A 150 -32.74 9.03 -9.05
C SER A 150 -32.62 7.80 -8.16
N THR A 151 -33.28 7.81 -7.00
CA THR A 151 -33.30 6.68 -6.08
C THR A 151 -34.03 5.50 -6.72
N ARG A 152 -33.27 4.46 -7.10
CA ARG A 152 -33.79 3.20 -7.64
C ARG A 152 -32.77 2.07 -7.40
N PRO A 153 -33.19 0.79 -7.36
CA PRO A 153 -32.26 -0.33 -7.32
C PRO A 153 -31.37 -0.32 -8.58
N LEU A 154 -30.06 -0.30 -8.37
CA LEU A 154 -29.04 -0.32 -9.44
C LEU A 154 -27.98 -1.35 -9.10
N PRO A 155 -27.40 -2.02 -10.12
CA PRO A 155 -26.21 -2.82 -9.91
C PRO A 155 -25.03 -1.91 -9.52
N VAL A 156 -24.22 -2.40 -8.59
CA VAL A 156 -22.97 -1.78 -8.16
C VAL A 156 -21.84 -2.74 -8.54
N LEU A 157 -20.75 -2.20 -9.09
CA LEU A 157 -19.56 -2.95 -9.49
C LEU A 157 -18.60 -3.12 -8.32
#